data_AF-A0A5R8P8G0-F1
#
_entry.id   AF-A0A5R8P8G0-F1
#
_cell.length_a   1.000
_cell.length_b   1.000
_cell.length_c   1.000
_cell.angle_alpha   90.00
_cell.angle_beta   90.00
_cell.angle_gamma   90.00
#
_symmetry.space_group_name_H-M   'P 1'
#
loop_
_entity.id
_entity.type
_entity.pdbx_description
1 polymer ?
#
loop_
_entity_poly.entity_id
_entity_poly.type
_entity_poly.pdbx_seq_one_letter_code
_entity_poly.pdbx_strand_id
1 'polypeptide(L)'
;MGLAMMWTDIGDMRRKGSVRGDKAPHTHTTGEWPYDARPNPDAPVPVYYSLAVARTLDDLCVRRGLSHRSLAAAAGIASNAVSRIVRGQLYPDMATLARLEVAAQEPIFPQGLYRTFPRASE
;
A
#
# COMPACT_ATOMS: atom_id res chain seq x y z
N MET A 1 35.48 -13.83 -7.09
CA MET A 1 34.25 -14.40 -6.50
C MET A 1 34.04 -13.73 -5.14
N GLY A 2 33.04 -12.87 -5.00
CA GLY A 2 32.81 -12.16 -3.72
C GLY A 2 31.69 -11.13 -3.79
N LEU A 3 30.51 -11.51 -4.29
CA LEU A 3 29.31 -10.66 -4.36
C LEU A 3 28.21 -11.11 -3.39
N ALA A 4 28.54 -11.99 -2.44
CA ALA A 4 27.59 -12.59 -1.51
C ALA A 4 27.45 -11.84 -0.16
N MET A 5 28.24 -10.77 0.09
CA MET A 5 28.31 -10.11 1.40
C MET A 5 27.59 -8.76 1.47
N MET A 6 26.82 -8.39 0.45
CA MET A 6 26.11 -7.10 0.37
C MET A 6 24.59 -7.27 0.34
N TRP A 7 24.06 -8.31 1.00
CA TRP A 7 22.61 -8.57 1.07
C TRP A 7 22.11 -8.89 2.49
N THR A 8 23.01 -9.14 3.44
CA THR A 8 22.66 -9.51 4.82
C THR A 8 22.41 -8.30 5.75
N ASP A 9 22.86 -7.11 5.37
CA ASP A 9 22.73 -5.88 6.21
C ASP A 9 21.44 -5.07 5.97
N ILE A 10 20.60 -5.48 5.01
CA ILE A 10 19.31 -4.80 4.74
C ILE A 10 18.25 -5.15 5.81
N GLY A 11 18.52 -6.14 6.67
CA GLY A 11 17.60 -6.61 7.70
C GLY A 11 17.34 -5.61 8.84
N ASP A 12 18.27 -4.70 9.13
CA ASP A 12 18.24 -3.86 10.35
C ASP A 12 17.79 -2.40 10.11
N MET A 13 17.49 -2.00 8.88
CA MET A 13 16.83 -0.70 8.60
C MET A 13 15.31 -0.72 8.84
N ARG A 14 14.77 -1.79 9.45
CA ARG A 14 13.34 -2.11 9.47
C ARG A 14 12.52 -1.41 10.57
N ARG A 15 12.98 -0.30 11.15
CA ARG A 15 12.18 0.54 12.06
C ARG A 15 12.58 2.01 11.98
N LYS A 16 12.05 2.74 10.99
CA LYS A 16 11.63 4.16 11.07
C LYS A 16 11.34 4.66 9.66
N GLY A 17 10.08 4.61 9.26
CA GLY A 17 9.63 5.12 7.97
C GLY A 17 8.11 5.26 7.81
N SER A 18 7.31 4.89 8.81
CA SER A 18 5.92 5.35 8.85
C SER A 18 5.94 6.84 9.07
N VAL A 19 5.33 7.60 8.16
CA VAL A 19 4.93 9.00 8.36
C VAL A 19 4.35 9.10 9.78
N ARG A 20 5.10 9.73 10.68
CA ARG A 20 4.89 9.65 12.12
C ARG A 20 3.85 10.69 12.48
N GLY A 21 2.56 10.32 12.51
CA GLY A 21 1.49 11.21 12.99
C GLY A 21 0.09 10.93 12.44
N ASP A 22 -0.03 10.38 11.24
CA ASP A 22 -1.33 10.17 10.61
C ASP A 22 -2.07 8.98 11.21
N LYS A 23 -3.38 9.14 11.44
CA LYS A 23 -4.25 8.02 11.82
C LYS A 23 -4.35 7.04 10.65
N ALA A 24 -4.60 5.77 10.96
CA ALA A 24 -4.71 4.73 9.93
C ALA A 24 -5.80 5.11 8.90
N PRO A 25 -5.60 4.82 7.59
CA PRO A 25 -6.55 5.17 6.54
C PRO A 25 -8.01 4.81 6.86
N HIS A 26 -8.24 3.64 7.45
CA HIS A 26 -9.60 3.17 7.78
C HIS A 26 -10.32 4.01 8.82
N THR A 27 -9.61 4.85 9.57
CA THR A 27 -10.22 5.74 10.57
C THR A 27 -10.87 6.98 9.94
N HIS A 28 -10.62 7.23 8.65
CA HIS A 28 -11.15 8.35 7.87
C HIS A 28 -12.25 7.92 6.89
N THR A 29 -12.84 6.74 7.08
CA THR A 29 -13.84 6.16 6.19
C THR A 29 -15.02 5.61 6.98
N THR A 30 -16.14 5.42 6.29
CA THR A 30 -17.26 4.58 6.73
C THR A 30 -17.34 3.31 5.88
N GLY A 31 -18.00 2.26 6.38
CA GLY A 31 -18.14 0.98 5.67
C GLY A 31 -16.93 0.05 5.83
N GLU A 32 -17.12 -1.22 5.44
CA GLU A 32 -16.09 -2.24 5.55
C GLU A 32 -15.03 -2.11 4.45
N TRP A 33 -13.76 -2.22 4.86
CA TRP A 33 -12.64 -2.14 3.93
C TRP A 33 -12.43 -3.43 3.12
N PRO A 34 -11.96 -3.33 1.87
CA PRO A 34 -11.78 -2.10 1.09
C PRO A 34 -12.99 -1.77 0.20
N TYR A 35 -13.93 -2.69 -0.02
CA TYR A 35 -14.93 -2.52 -1.10
C TYR A 35 -16.12 -1.63 -0.70
N ASP A 36 -16.65 -1.79 0.50
CA ASP A 36 -17.77 -0.96 1.00
C ASP A 36 -17.29 0.38 1.59
N ALA A 37 -15.98 0.50 1.83
CA ALA A 37 -15.39 1.68 2.42
C ALA A 37 -15.56 2.94 1.54
N ARG A 38 -15.99 4.04 2.17
CA ARG A 38 -16.11 5.36 1.57
C ARG A 38 -15.36 6.39 2.42
N PRO A 39 -14.41 7.16 1.84
CA PRO A 39 -13.78 8.28 2.53
C PRO A 39 -14.83 9.28 3.04
N ASN A 40 -14.63 9.75 4.27
CA ASN A 40 -15.43 10.82 4.84
C ASN A 40 -15.25 12.12 4.02
N PRO A 41 -16.21 13.06 4.05
CA PRO A 41 -16.09 14.32 3.31
C PRO A 41 -14.82 15.13 3.63
N ASP A 42 -14.31 15.00 4.86
CA ASP A 42 -13.11 15.67 5.37
C ASP A 42 -11.86 14.78 5.33
N ALA A 43 -11.93 13.60 4.71
CA ALA A 43 -10.81 12.67 4.64
C ALA A 43 -9.62 13.30 3.87
N PRO A 44 -8.39 13.19 4.40
CA PRO A 44 -7.20 13.62 3.69
C PRO A 44 -7.05 12.91 2.34
N VAL A 45 -6.50 13.60 1.33
CA VAL A 45 -6.24 13.05 -0.02
C VAL A 45 -5.54 11.67 0.02
N PRO A 46 -4.51 11.41 0.87
CA PRO A 46 -3.88 10.10 0.94
C PRO A 46 -4.81 8.91 1.28
N VAL A 47 -5.96 9.15 1.91
CA VAL A 47 -6.96 8.10 2.23
C VAL A 47 -7.53 7.50 0.94
N TYR A 48 -7.83 8.35 -0.05
CA TYR A 48 -8.36 7.92 -1.35
C TYR A 48 -7.35 7.05 -2.10
N TYR A 49 -6.07 7.42 -2.07
CA TYR A 49 -5.00 6.62 -2.68
C TYR A 49 -4.81 5.28 -1.96
N SER A 50 -4.86 5.28 -0.63
CA SER A 50 -4.74 4.06 0.17
C SER A 50 -5.87 3.09 -0.10
N LEU A 51 -7.10 3.59 -0.23
CA LEU A 51 -8.26 2.78 -0.58
C LEU A 51 -8.15 2.18 -1.98
N ALA A 52 -7.68 2.95 -2.96
CA ALA A 52 -7.43 2.45 -4.31
C ALA A 52 -6.35 1.36 -4.32
N VAL A 53 -5.22 1.58 -3.64
CA VAL A 53 -4.15 0.58 -3.51
C VAL A 53 -4.64 -0.69 -2.82
N ALA A 54 -5.44 -0.56 -1.75
CA ALA A 54 -6.01 -1.69 -1.03
C ALA A 54 -6.87 -2.57 -1.95
N ARG A 55 -7.76 -1.97 -2.75
CA ARG A 55 -8.58 -2.69 -3.74
C ARG A 55 -7.73 -3.37 -4.80
N THR A 56 -6.77 -2.65 -5.39
CA THR A 56 -5.88 -3.21 -6.41
C THR A 56 -5.10 -4.42 -5.90
N LEU A 57 -4.58 -4.36 -4.67
CA LEU A 57 -3.84 -5.47 -4.06
C LEU A 57 -4.72 -6.70 -3.80
N ASP A 58 -5.94 -6.48 -3.28
CA ASP A 58 -6.87 -7.57 -2.99
C ASP A 58 -7.38 -8.22 -4.29
N ASP A 59 -7.79 -7.41 -5.27
CA ASP A 59 -8.18 -7.87 -6.61
C ASP A 59 -7.06 -8.66 -7.30
N LEU A 60 -5.81 -8.19 -7.20
CA LEU A 60 -4.65 -8.90 -7.74
C LEU A 60 -4.45 -10.25 -7.07
N CYS A 61 -4.57 -10.32 -5.74
CA CYS A 61 -4.40 -11.56 -5.00
C CYS A 61 -5.50 -12.57 -5.35
N VAL A 62 -6.77 -12.14 -5.38
CA VAL A 62 -7.91 -12.98 -5.78
C VAL A 62 -7.74 -13.49 -7.21
N ARG A 63 -7.47 -12.59 -8.16
CA ARG A 63 -7.33 -12.94 -9.59
C ARG A 63 -6.18 -13.90 -9.86
N ARG A 64 -5.10 -13.85 -9.09
CA ARG A 64 -3.92 -14.72 -9.24
C ARG A 64 -3.90 -15.92 -8.29
N GLY A 65 -4.90 -16.08 -7.42
CA GLY A 65 -4.91 -17.13 -6.40
C GLY A 65 -3.76 -17.01 -5.39
N LEU A 66 -3.26 -15.80 -5.14
CA LEU A 66 -2.17 -15.53 -4.20
C LEU A 66 -2.72 -15.18 -2.82
N SER A 67 -2.00 -15.59 -1.78
CA SER A 67 -2.21 -15.02 -0.44
C SER A 67 -1.51 -13.67 -0.31
N HIS A 68 -2.01 -12.81 0.57
CA HIS A 68 -1.30 -11.58 0.97
C HIS A 68 0.12 -11.85 1.44
N ARG A 69 0.33 -12.98 2.13
CA ARG A 69 1.65 -13.39 2.62
C ARG A 69 2.60 -13.77 1.50
N SER A 70 2.13 -14.48 0.47
CA SER A 70 2.96 -14.85 -0.68
C SER A 70 3.35 -13.63 -1.50
N LEU A 71 2.44 -12.66 -1.68
CA LEU A 71 2.79 -11.40 -2.35
C LEU A 71 3.80 -10.58 -1.53
N ALA A 72 3.60 -10.49 -0.21
CA ALA A 72 4.56 -9.82 0.67
C ALA A 72 5.96 -10.47 0.64
N ALA A 73 6.03 -11.80 0.58
CA ALA A 73 7.27 -12.54 0.46
C ALA A 73 7.97 -12.26 -0.88
N ALA A 74 7.22 -12.30 -1.99
CA ALA A 74 7.75 -11.97 -3.33
C ALA A 74 8.28 -10.53 -3.42
N ALA A 75 7.63 -9.58 -2.73
CA ALA A 75 8.07 -8.20 -2.64
C ALA A 75 9.19 -7.94 -1.61
N GLY A 76 9.62 -8.95 -0.84
CA GLY A 76 10.64 -8.77 0.20
C GLY A 76 10.22 -7.82 1.34
N ILE A 77 8.91 -7.67 1.59
CA ILE A 77 8.37 -6.80 2.65
C ILE A 77 7.89 -7.62 3.86
N ALA A 78 7.36 -6.95 4.89
CA ALA A 78 6.92 -7.66 6.10
C ALA A 78 5.72 -8.56 5.77
N SER A 79 5.67 -9.76 6.36
CA SER A 79 4.67 -10.79 6.01
C SER A 79 3.20 -10.35 6.20
N ASN A 80 2.97 -9.36 7.05
CA ASN A 80 1.66 -8.75 7.30
C ASN A 80 1.45 -7.42 6.57
N ALA A 81 2.42 -6.91 5.81
CA ALA A 81 2.33 -5.58 5.20
C ALA A 81 1.14 -5.49 4.23
N VAL A 82 1.02 -6.45 3.30
CA VAL A 82 -0.09 -6.47 2.32
C VAL A 82 -1.44 -6.55 3.02
N SER A 83 -1.61 -7.45 4.00
CA SER A 83 -2.88 -7.57 4.71
C SER A 83 -3.23 -6.33 5.53
N ARG A 84 -2.23 -5.63 6.10
CA ARG A 84 -2.44 -4.36 6.78
C ARG A 84 -2.82 -3.23 5.81
N ILE A 85 -2.25 -3.20 4.61
CA ILE A 85 -2.62 -2.22 3.57
C ILE A 85 -4.06 -2.47 3.11
N VAL A 86 -4.42 -3.72 2.79
CA VAL A 86 -5.77 -4.11 2.34
C VAL A 86 -6.84 -3.76 3.40
N ARG A 87 -6.50 -3.92 4.69
CA ARG A 87 -7.37 -3.54 5.83
C ARG A 87 -7.31 -2.06 6.21
N GLY A 88 -6.60 -1.22 5.43
CA GLY A 88 -6.47 0.22 5.68
C GLY A 88 -5.73 0.58 6.98
N GLN A 89 -4.89 -0.31 7.52
CA GLN A 89 -4.21 -0.17 8.82
C GLN A 89 -2.86 0.58 8.75
N LEU A 90 -2.37 0.88 7.55
CA LEU A 90 -1.19 1.72 7.33
C LEU A 90 -1.20 2.30 5.91
N TYR A 91 -0.49 3.42 5.74
CA TYR A 91 -0.12 3.95 4.43
C TYR A 91 1.13 3.22 3.91
N PRO A 92 1.10 2.61 2.70
CA PRO A 92 2.33 2.10 2.11
C PRO A 92 3.23 3.28 1.73
N ASP A 93 4.54 3.16 2.00
CA ASP A 93 5.52 4.12 1.53
C ASP A 93 5.94 3.85 0.08
N MET A 94 6.69 4.77 -0.52
CA MET A 94 7.16 4.65 -1.91
C MET A 94 7.99 3.38 -2.13
N ALA A 95 8.84 3.00 -1.16
CA ALA A 95 9.67 1.81 -1.25
C ALA A 95 8.82 0.52 -1.25
N THR A 96 7.75 0.50 -0.47
CA THR A 96 6.78 -0.62 -0.41
C THR A 96 6.02 -0.73 -1.72
N LEU A 97 5.51 0.38 -2.26
CA LEU A 97 4.82 0.39 -3.54
C LEU A 97 5.72 -0.11 -4.68
N ALA A 98 6.94 0.42 -4.80
CA ALA A 98 7.88 0.01 -5.85
C ALA A 98 8.20 -1.49 -5.78
N ARG A 99 8.42 -2.04 -4.58
CA ARG A 99 8.67 -3.48 -4.39
C ARG A 99 7.47 -4.33 -4.76
N LEU A 100 6.26 -3.89 -4.41
CA LEU A 100 5.03 -4.59 -4.75
C LEU A 100 4.81 -4.60 -6.27
N GLU A 101 5.00 -3.47 -6.95
CA GLU A 101 4.84 -3.38 -8.41
C GLU A 101 5.87 -4.23 -9.15
N VAL A 102 7.14 -4.23 -8.69
CA VAL A 102 8.18 -5.10 -9.25
C VAL A 102 7.85 -6.58 -9.01
N ALA A 103 7.37 -6.96 -7.83
CA ALA A 103 6.98 -8.36 -7.56
C ALA A 103 5.73 -8.79 -8.34
N ALA A 104 4.78 -7.87 -8.54
CA ALA A 104 3.55 -8.12 -9.27
C ALA A 104 3.74 -8.07 -10.79
N GLN A 105 4.73 -7.32 -11.30
CA GLN A 105 4.86 -6.93 -12.70
C GLN A 105 3.57 -6.27 -13.25
N GLU A 106 2.87 -5.53 -12.39
CA GLU A 106 1.63 -4.81 -12.70
C GLU A 106 1.60 -3.50 -11.88
N PRO A 107 0.95 -2.43 -12.40
CA PRO A 107 0.77 -1.19 -11.65
C PRO A 107 -0.16 -1.41 -10.45
N ILE A 108 0.24 -0.89 -9.29
CA ILE A 108 -0.53 -0.96 -8.04
C ILE A 108 -0.94 0.45 -7.60
N PHE A 109 -0.06 1.43 -7.78
CA PHE A 109 -0.40 2.80 -7.49
C PHE A 109 -1.38 3.36 -8.53
N PRO A 110 -2.48 4.01 -8.11
CA PRO A 110 -3.51 4.46 -9.04
C PRO A 110 -2.98 5.56 -9.96
N GLN A 111 -3.09 5.33 -11.26
CA GLN A 111 -2.72 6.29 -12.29
C GLN A 111 -3.90 7.24 -12.55
N GLY A 112 -3.67 8.55 -12.43
CA GLY A 112 -4.68 9.56 -12.79
C GLY A 112 -5.70 9.91 -11.70
N LEU A 113 -5.64 9.29 -10.51
CA LEU A 113 -6.58 9.59 -9.42
C LEU A 113 -6.58 11.07 -9.01
N TYR A 114 -5.43 11.75 -9.12
CA TYR A 114 -5.32 13.20 -8.88
C TYR A 114 -6.30 14.04 -9.72
N ARG A 115 -6.75 13.55 -10.89
CA ARG A 115 -7.66 14.25 -11.80
C ARG A 115 -9.10 14.30 -11.30
N THR A 116 -9.45 13.46 -10.32
CA THR A 116 -10.80 13.44 -9.74
C THR A 116 -10.98 14.48 -8.64
N PHE A 117 -9.89 15.10 -8.17
CA PHE A 117 -9.96 16.16 -7.17
C PHE A 117 -10.18 17.52 -7.85
N PRO A 118 -10.98 18.42 -7.26
CA PRO A 118 -11.12 19.78 -7.75
C PRO A 118 -9.76 20.45 -7.88
N ARG A 119 -9.52 21.17 -8.98
CA ARG A 119 -8.39 22.09 -9.07
C ARG A 119 -8.67 23.26 -8.13
N ALA A 120 -7.66 23.70 -7.38
CA ALA A 120 -7.77 24.96 -6.67
C ALA A 120 -8.14 26.04 -7.70
N SER A 121 -9.25 26.74 -7.43
CA SER A 121 -9.61 27.93 -8.20
C SER A 121 -8.54 28.99 -7.93
N GLU A 122 -7.99 29.59 -8.99
CA GLU A 122 -7.05 30.72 -8.90
C GLU A 122 -7.70 31.94 -8.24
#